data_AF-A0A955KT76-F1
#
_entry.id   AF-A0A955KT76-F1
#
_cell.length_a   1.000
_cell.length_b   1.000
_cell.length_c   1.000
_cell.angle_alpha   90.00
_cell.angle_beta   90.00
_cell.angle_gamma   90.00
#
_symmetry.space_group_name_H-M   'P 1'
#
loop_
_entity.id
_entity.type
_entity.pdbx_description
1 polymer ?
#
loop_
_entity_poly.entity_id
_entity_poly.type
_entity_poly.pdbx_seq_one_letter_code
_entity_poly.pdbx_strand_id
1 'polypeptide(L)' 'VGKNLVKFYLNEGYVVRGLDHSEDGLFQLEKSLTNRENFRPLFGNIRDYQRMDEAMRGVDWVIHCAACLSIPTAT' A
#
# COMPACT_ATOMS: atom_id res chain seq x y z
N VAL A 1 8.49 -5.22 2.56
CA VAL A 1 8.22 -5.69 1.18
C VAL A 1 7.40 -4.67 0.40
N GLY A 2 6.15 -4.36 0.80
CA GLY A 2 5.26 -3.45 0.05
C GLY A 2 5.86 -2.10 -0.35
N LYS A 3 6.51 -1.39 0.58
CA LYS A 3 7.22 -0.11 0.29
C LYS A 3 8.24 -0.19 -0.85
N ASN A 4 8.97 -1.30 -0.97
CA ASN A 4 9.97 -1.46 -2.03
C ASN A 4 9.31 -1.69 -3.40
N LEU A 5 8.19 -2.43 -3.43
CA LEU A 5 7.41 -2.62 -4.66
C LEU A 5 6.81 -1.29 -5.13
N VAL A 6 6.25 -0.49 -4.22
CA VAL A 6 5.75 0.85 -4.56
C VAL A 6 6.85 1.69 -5.21
N LYS A 7 8.04 1.75 -4.60
CA LYS A 7 9.18 2.50 -5.15
C LYS A 7 9.61 1.98 -6.53
N PHE A 8 9.70 0.67 -6.68
CA PHE A 8 10.07 0.03 -7.94
C PHE A 8 9.10 0.42 -9.06
N TYR A 9 7.79 0.19 -8.88
CA TYR A 9 6.80 0.47 -9.93
C TYR A 9 6.64 1.97 -10.21
N LEU A 10 6.79 2.84 -9.22
CA LEU A 10 6.79 4.29 -9.46
C LEU A 10 8.00 4.73 -10.30
N ASN A 11 9.18 4.13 -10.09
CA ASN A 11 10.37 4.42 -10.88
C ASN A 11 10.24 3.90 -12.33
N GLU A 12 9.54 2.80 -12.54
CA GLU A 12 9.20 2.27 -13.87
C GLU A 12 8.07 3.07 -14.57
N GLY A 13 7.54 4.12 -13.93
CA GLY A 13 6.55 5.02 -14.52
C GLY A 13 5.08 4.63 -14.34
N TYR A 14 4.79 3.61 -13.53
CA TYR A 14 3.41 3.20 -13.26
C TYR A 14 2.71 4.12 -12.26
N VAL A 15 1.37 4.16 -12.33
CA VAL A 15 0.53 4.75 -11.29
C VAL A 15 0.27 3.71 -10.22
N VAL A 16 0.64 4.00 -8.97
CA VAL A 16 0.60 3.04 -7.87
C VAL A 16 -0.32 3.54 -6.76
N ARG A 17 -1.29 2.70 -6.38
CA ARG A 17 -2.08 2.88 -5.15
C ARG A 17 -1.44 2.09 -4.02
N GLY A 18 -1.10 2.75 -2.92
CA GLY A 18 -0.54 2.10 -1.72
C GLY A 18 -1.56 2.08 -0.60
N LEU A 19 -2.00 0.89 -0.16
CA LEU A 19 -2.96 0.75 0.92
C LEU A 19 -2.31 0.26 2.21
N ASP A 20 -2.50 0.99 3.30
CA ASP A 20 -2.05 0.59 4.64
C ASP A 20 -3.00 1.13 5.72
N HIS A 21 -3.10 0.41 6.82
CA HIS A 21 -3.81 0.81 8.04
C HIS A 21 -2.99 1.72 8.95
N SER A 22 -1.71 1.95 8.64
CA SER A 22 -0.85 2.91 9.33
C SER A 22 -0.74 4.22 8.53
N GLU A 23 -1.32 5.29 9.06
CA GLU A 23 -1.21 6.63 8.47
C GLU A 23 0.24 7.12 8.48
N ASP A 24 0.94 6.95 9.60
CA ASP A 24 2.37 7.26 9.72
C ASP A 24 3.21 6.49 8.70
N GLY A 25 2.90 5.20 8.48
CA GLY A 25 3.57 4.37 7.49
C GLY A 25 3.43 4.92 6.07
N LEU A 26 2.21 5.32 5.70
CA LEU A 26 1.93 5.95 4.39
C LEU A 26 2.64 7.30 4.27
N PHE A 27 2.60 8.13 5.31
CA PHE A 27 3.25 9.44 5.31
C PHE A 27 4.78 9.33 5.17
N GLN A 28 5.41 8.39 5.89
CA GLN A 28 6.85 8.14 5.78
C GLN A 28 7.23 7.52 4.43
N LEU A 29 6.36 6.71 3.84
CA LEU A 29 6.53 6.22 2.48
C LEU A 29 6.54 7.40 1.51
N GLU A 30 5.51 8.23 1.53
CA GLU A 30 5.34 9.38 0.64
C GLU A 30 6.51 10.37 0.75
N LYS A 31 6.96 10.68 1.98
CA LYS A 31 8.16 11.50 2.21
C LYS A 31 9.42 10.93 1.57
N SER A 32 9.51 9.60 1.48
CA SER A 32 10.67 8.91 0.92
C SER A 32 10.62 8.75 -0.60
N LEU A 33 9.57 9.23 -1.27
CA LEU A 33 9.41 9.20 -2.72
C LEU A 33 9.92 10.49 -3.35
N THR A 34 10.74 10.34 -4.40
CA THR A 34 11.24 11.45 -5.21
C THR A 34 10.19 11.95 -6.21
N ASN A 35 9.31 11.07 -6.69
CA ASN A 35 8.18 11.40 -7.56
C ASN A 35 6.88 11.00 -6.87
N ARG A 36 6.00 11.98 -6.62
CA ARG A 36 4.72 11.78 -5.91
C ARG A 36 3.51 11.80 -6.83
N GLU A 37 3.64 12.28 -8.07
CA GLU A 37 2.49 12.51 -8.95
C GLU A 37 1.72 11.22 -9.26
N ASN A 38 2.46 10.12 -9.38
CA ASN A 38 1.91 8.80 -9.70
C ASN A 38 1.58 7.95 -8.47
N PHE A 39 1.80 8.46 -7.26
CA PHE A 39 1.52 7.73 -6.03
C PHE A 39 0.20 8.17 -5.39
N ARG A 40 -0.65 7.19 -5.05
CA ARG A 40 -1.93 7.43 -4.39
C ARG A 40 -1.98 6.65 -3.06
N PRO A 41 -1.69 7.28 -1.92
CA PRO A 41 -1.83 6.64 -0.62
C PRO A 41 -3.31 6.46 -0.27
N LEU A 42 -3.66 5.27 0.21
CA LEU A 42 -4.99 4.90 0.67
C LEU A 42 -4.89 4.42 2.12
N PHE A 43 -5.32 5.24 3.07
CA PHE A 43 -5.46 4.78 4.44
C PHE A 43 -6.63 3.81 4.54
N GLY A 44 -6.49 2.65 5.16
CA GLY A 44 -7.60 1.71 5.32
C GLY A 44 -7.21 0.33 5.81
N ASN A 45 -8.22 -0.49 6.13
CA ASN A 45 -8.02 -1.87 6.55
C ASN A 45 -8.48 -2.83 5.44
N ILE A 46 -7.69 -3.88 5.18
CA ILE A 46 -8.04 -4.92 4.20
C ILE A 46 -9.32 -5.72 4.56
N ARG A 47 -9.79 -5.63 5.82
CA ARG A 47 -11.03 -6.25 6.29
C ARG A 47 -12.30 -5.50 5.88
N ASP A 48 -12.18 -4.27 5.41
CA ASP A 48 -13.30 -3.47 4.92
C ASP A 48 -13.55 -3.77 3.44
N TYR A 49 -14.53 -4.62 3.16
CA TYR A 49 -14.86 -5.05 1.81
C TYR A 49 -15.20 -3.88 0.87
N GLN A 50 -16.06 -2.95 1.31
CA GLN A 50 -16.52 -1.84 0.48
C GLN A 50 -15.33 -0.95 0.10
N ARG A 51 -14.44 -0.68 1.06
CA ARG A 51 -13.23 0.10 0.80
C ARG A 51 -12.27 -0.63 -0.15
N MET A 52 -12.18 -1.95 -0.07
CA MET A 52 -11.36 -2.73 -1.01
C MET A 52 -11.94 -2.71 -2.43
N ASP A 53 -13.26 -2.84 -2.57
CA ASP A 53 -13.94 -2.76 -3.87
C ASP A 53 -13.66 -1.43 -4.58
N GLU A 54 -13.79 -0.31 -3.84
CA GLU A 54 -13.45 1.02 -4.34
C GLU A 54 -11.95 1.16 -4.67
N ALA A 55 -11.06 0.67 -3.79
CA ALA A 55 -9.62 0.75 -3.97
C ALA A 55 -9.13 -0.03 -5.20
N MET A 56 -9.77 -1.14 -5.53
CA MET A 56 -9.45 -2.00 -6.68
C MET A 56 -10.06 -1.52 -8.00
N ARG A 57 -11.00 -0.56 -7.96
CA ARG A 57 -11.69 -0.10 -9.17
C ARG A 57 -10.73 0.55 -10.17
N GLY A 58 -10.68 -0.03 -11.37
CA GLY A 58 -9.81 0.40 -12.47
C GLY A 58 -8.32 0.13 -12.21
N VAL A 59 -7.98 -0.85 -11.38
CA VAL A 59 -6.61 -1.33 -11.15
C VAL A 59 -6.37 -2.56 -12.03
N ASP A 60 -5.27 -2.56 -12.78
CA ASP A 60 -4.90 -3.68 -13.64
C ASP A 60 -4.33 -4.86 -12.84
N TRP A 61 -3.42 -4.58 -11.89
CA TRP A 61 -2.74 -5.59 -11.07
C TRP A 61 -2.83 -5.31 -9.58
N VAL A 62 -3.09 -6.35 -8.79
CA VAL A 62 -3.15 -6.28 -7.32
C VAL A 62 -2.05 -7.15 -6.72
N ILE A 63 -1.23 -6.54 -5.84
CA ILE A 63 -0.20 -7.25 -5.07
C ILE A 63 -0.55 -7.16 -3.59
N HIS A 64 -0.94 -8.28 -2.99
CA HIS A 64 -1.35 -8.34 -1.59
C HIS A 64 -0.13 -8.61 -0.68
N CYS A 65 0.29 -7.59 0.08
CA CYS A 65 1.42 -7.69 1.02
C CYS A 65 1.02 -7.54 2.50
N ALA A 66 -0.25 -7.27 2.80
CA ALA A 66 -0.72 -7.03 4.16
C ALA A 66 -0.95 -8.37 4.88
N ALA A 67 -0.27 -8.59 6.00
CA ALA A 67 -0.44 -9.79 6.81
C ALA A 67 -0.04 -9.50 8.27
N CYS A 68 -0.54 -10.30 9.20
CA CYS A 68 0.00 -10.37 10.55
C CYS A 68 1.03 -11.51 10.60
N LEU A 69 2.32 -11.19 10.55
CA LEU A 69 3.39 -12.18 10.50
C LEU A 69 3.90 -12.58 11.90
N SER A 70 3.47 -11.90 12.96
CA SER A 70 3.91 -12.21 14.32
C SER A 70 3.34 -13.56 14.77
N ILE A 71 4.22 -14.46 15.21
CA ILE A 71 3.82 -15.64 15.98
C ILE A 71 3.40 -15.20 17.39
N PRO A 72 2.23 -15.64 17.91
CA PRO A 72 1.88 -15.41 19.30
C PRO A 72 2.81 -16.23 20.19
N THR A 73 3.57 -15.58 21.06
CA THR A 73 4.29 -16.28 22.13
C THR A 73 3.27 -16.61 23.21
N ALA A 74 2.90 -17.88 23.36
CA ALA A 74 2.15 -18.33 24.54
C ALA A 74 3.10 -18.33 25.74
N THR A 75 2.88 -17.44 26.70
CA THR A 75 3.40 -17.53 28.08
C THR A 75 2.43 -18.28 28.96
#